data_AF-A0A348ZIT8-F1
#
_entry.id   AF-A0A348ZIT8-F1
#
_cell.length_a   1.000
_cell.length_b   1.000
_cell.length_c   1.000
_cell.angle_alpha   90.00
_cell.angle_beta   90.00
_cell.angle_gamma   90.00
#
_symmetry.space_group_name_H-M   'P 1'
#
loop_
_entity.id
_entity.type
_entity.pdbx_description
1 polymer ?
#
loop_
_entity_poly.entity_id
_entity_poly.type
_entity_poly.pdbx_seq_one_letter_code
_entity_poly.pdbx_strand_id
1 'polypeptide(L)' 'VTALQPPGHNNSYDPAISAVPGLGQHTESILTGLGYSAEQISQLKSAGVV' A
#
# COMPACT_ATOMS: atom_id res chain seq x y z
N VAL A 1 11.33 -6.96 -26.22
CA VAL A 1 11.90 -6.98 -24.86
C VAL A 1 10.76 -6.94 -23.86
N THR A 2 10.60 -7.98 -23.05
CA THR A 2 9.49 -8.06 -22.07
C THR A 2 10.00 -7.48 -20.76
N ALA A 3 9.98 -6.15 -20.67
CA ALA A 3 10.56 -5.42 -19.54
C ALA A 3 9.60 -5.42 -18.34
N LEU A 4 9.71 -6.45 -17.50
CA LEU A 4 9.24 -6.42 -16.11
C LEU A 4 10.42 -6.44 -15.13
N GLN A 5 11.61 -6.06 -15.57
CA GLN A 5 12.74 -5.84 -14.67
C GLN A 5 13.04 -4.34 -14.53
N PRO A 6 13.27 -3.86 -13.28
CA PRO A 6 13.71 -2.50 -13.05
C PRO A 6 15.07 -2.27 -13.69
N PRO A 7 15.37 -1.03 -14.13
CA PRO A 7 16.63 -0.71 -14.80
C PRO A 7 17.87 -0.91 -13.90
N GLY A 8 17.69 -0.85 -12.57
CA GLY A 8 18.73 -1.17 -11.60
C GLY A 8 18.79 -2.68 -11.33
N HIS A 9 19.91 -3.30 -11.68
CA HIS A 9 20.16 -4.71 -11.38
C HIS A 9 20.79 -4.86 -9.99
N ASN A 10 20.17 -5.63 -9.12
CA ASN A 10 20.72 -6.04 -7.83
C ASN A 10 21.22 -7.49 -7.91
N ASN A 11 22.31 -7.83 -7.23
CA ASN A 11 22.89 -9.19 -7.20
C ASN A 11 22.62 -9.96 -5.89
N SER A 12 22.02 -9.30 -4.90
CA SER A 12 21.75 -9.83 -3.57
C SER A 12 20.27 -10.20 -3.37
N TYR A 13 19.37 -9.73 -4.23
CA TYR A 13 17.96 -10.11 -4.23
C TYR A 13 17.31 -9.90 -5.61
N ASP A 14 16.27 -10.70 -5.87
CA ASP A 14 15.45 -10.56 -7.07
C ASP A 14 14.44 -9.42 -6.94
N PRO A 15 14.25 -8.60 -7.99
CA PRO A 15 13.23 -7.55 -7.98
C PRO A 15 11.82 -8.13 -8.06
N ALA A 16 10.93 -7.70 -7.16
CA ALA A 16 9.52 -8.07 -7.15
C ALA A 16 8.66 -6.94 -7.73
N ILE A 17 8.33 -7.03 -9.01
CA ILE A 17 7.35 -6.13 -9.64
C ILE A 17 5.94 -6.69 -9.43
N SER A 18 5.11 -5.93 -8.73
CA SER A 18 3.70 -6.25 -8.49
C SER A 18 2.80 -5.13 -9.02
N ALA A 19 1.49 -5.38 -9.03
CA ALA A 19 0.51 -4.40 -9.49
C ALA A 19 0.54 -3.13 -8.63
N VAL A 20 0.29 -1.99 -9.28
CA VAL A 20 0.11 -0.71 -8.57
C VAL A 20 -1.21 -0.79 -7.79
N PRO A 21 -1.22 -0.46 -6.48
CA PRO A 21 -2.44 -0.50 -5.69
C PRO A 21 -3.45 0.57 -6.13
N GLY A 22 -4.73 0.27 -5.95
CA GLY A 22 -5.81 1.23 -6.17
C GLY A 22 -5.82 2.34 -5.11
N LEU A 23 -6.52 3.43 -5.41
CA LEU A 23 -6.76 4.50 -4.46
C LEU A 23 -7.46 3.95 -3.20
N GLY A 24 -6.89 4.21 -2.02
CA GLY A 24 -7.45 3.78 -0.74
C GLY A 24 -7.26 2.30 -0.39
N GLN A 25 -6.65 1.48 -1.25
CA GLN A 25 -6.54 0.03 -1.07
C GLN A 25 -5.88 -0.38 0.26
N HIS A 26 -4.95 0.42 0.78
CA HIS A 26 -4.20 0.10 2.00
C HIS A 26 -4.54 1.00 3.20
N THR A 27 -5.51 1.91 3.07
CA THR A 27 -5.83 2.91 4.12
C THR A 27 -6.14 2.26 5.46
N GLU A 28 -7.03 1.27 5.50
CA GLU A 28 -7.42 0.60 6.76
C GLU A 28 -6.26 -0.19 7.37
N SER A 29 -5.48 -0.89 6.55
CA SER A 29 -4.34 -1.69 7.03
C SER A 29 -3.26 -0.80 7.65
N ILE A 30 -2.98 0.36 7.04
CA ILE A 30 -2.03 1.34 7.58
C ILE A 30 -2.54 1.93 8.89
N LEU A 31 -3.79 2.39 8.93
CA LEU A 31 -4.36 2.99 10.16
C LEU A 31 -4.42 1.98 11.31
N THR A 32 -4.76 0.73 11.02
CA THR A 32 -4.72 -0.36 12.01
C THR A 32 -3.29 -0.61 12.52
N GLY A 33 -2.30 -0.63 11.61
CA GLY A 33 -0.89 -0.78 11.97
C GLY A 33 -0.33 0.40 12.80
N LEU A 34 -0.95 1.58 12.67
CA LEU A 34 -0.64 2.76 13.49
C LEU A 34 -1.38 2.77 14.84
N GLY A 35 -2.21 1.76 15.12
CA GLY A 35 -2.91 1.61 16.40
C GLY A 35 -4.30 2.27 16.47
N TYR A 36 -4.87 2.68 15.34
CA TYR A 36 -6.26 3.16 15.31
C TYR A 36 -7.24 1.99 15.49
N SER A 37 -8.28 2.21 16.31
CA SER A 37 -9.38 1.26 16.45
C SER A 37 -10.31 1.30 15.24
N ALA A 38 -11.10 0.23 15.05
CA ALA A 38 -12.08 0.16 13.96
C ALA A 38 -13.10 1.32 14.01
N GLU A 39 -13.46 1.76 15.22
CA GLU A 39 -14.39 2.87 15.45
C GLU A 39 -13.77 4.19 14.99
N GLN A 40 -12.49 4.44 15.29
CA GLN A 40 -11.79 5.64 14.87
C GLN A 40 -11.63 5.68 13.34
N ILE A 41 -11.31 4.55 12.72
CA ILE A 41 -11.20 4.45 11.25
C ILE A 41 -12.56 4.73 10.58
N SER A 42 -13.65 4.19 11.12
CA SER A 42 -15.01 4.44 10.63
C SER A 42 -15.40 5.92 10.72
N GLN A 43 -15.01 6.60 11.80
CA GLN A 43 -15.22 8.04 11.96
C GLN A 43 -14.47 8.85 10.90
N LEU A 44 -13.20 8.51 10.63
CA LEU A 44 -12.39 9.20 9.62
C LEU A 44 -12.97 9.03 8.21
N LYS A 45 -13.44 7.82 7.88
CA LYS A 45 -14.14 7.55 6.61
C LYS A 45 -15.44 8.35 6.49
N SER A 46 -16.24 8.35 7.55
CA SER A 46 -17.52 9.08 7.58
C SER A 46 -17.32 10.60 7.50
N ALA A 47 -16.20 11.10 8.01
CA ALA A 47 -15.81 12.51 7.91
C ALA A 47 -15.19 12.89 6.55
N GLY A 48 -14.96 11.94 5.64
CA GLY A 48 -14.33 12.18 4.34
C GLY A 48 -12.85 12.56 4.42
N VAL A 49 -12.19 12.23 5.53
CA VAL A 49 -10.76 12.50 5.74
C VAL A 49 -9.90 11.47 5.00
N VAL A 50 -10.42 10.24 4.85
CA VAL A 50 -9.75 9.10 4.22
C VAL A 50 -10.67 8.33 3.30
#